data_AF-A0A1R1Y1Y4-F1
#
_entry.id   AF-A0A1R1Y1Y4-F1
#
_cell.length_a   1.000
_cell.length_b   1.000
_cell.length_c   1.000
_cell.angle_alpha   90.00
_cell.angle_beta   90.00
_cell.angle_gamma   90.00
#
_symmetry.space_group_name_H-M   'P 1'
#
loop_
_entity.id
_entity.type
_entity.pdbx_description
1 polymer ?
#
loop_
_entity_poly.entity_id
_entity_poly.type
_entity_poly.pdbx_seq_one_letter_code
_entity_poly.pdbx_strand_id
1 'polypeptide(L)'
;MARKKPYSVKQKKAQLQEKRAKKRDQAVPEIHVFTPLIVDITEKECDFQSNDRIEKIQNEKQEIEPPRRLELKVDSKSENKEKLISKFEKLSVEQIAKNKELSMKPLNRLSKFDLEVSEDSPFIQGLDIPFRPSWNFDMSKQQVEKNEALYFEEWVKKVEEKQEKDKISLFEKNLEVISYFLFTILY
;
A
#
# COMPACT_ATOMS: atom_id res chain seq x y z
N MET A 1 -19.27 40.39 15.42
CA MET A 1 -19.00 39.19 16.24
C MET A 1 -17.55 39.24 16.71
N ALA A 2 -17.30 39.20 18.02
CA ALA A 2 -15.94 39.31 18.58
C ALA A 2 -15.15 38.00 18.38
N ARG A 3 -13.89 38.11 17.94
CA ARG A 3 -12.99 36.96 17.76
C ARG A 3 -12.67 36.32 19.11
N LYS A 4 -12.68 34.98 19.18
CA LYS A 4 -12.30 34.23 20.37
C LYS A 4 -10.82 34.48 20.69
N LYS A 5 -10.52 34.82 21.95
CA LYS A 5 -9.15 35.03 22.41
C LYS A 5 -8.40 33.69 22.42
N PRO A 6 -7.15 33.65 21.93
CA PRO A 6 -6.33 32.45 22.03
C PRO A 6 -6.09 32.10 23.51
N TYR A 7 -6.24 30.82 23.86
CA TYR A 7 -5.99 30.35 25.22
C TYR A 7 -4.49 30.19 25.46
N SER A 8 -4.04 30.48 26.68
CA SER A 8 -2.65 30.21 27.08
C SER A 8 -2.42 28.71 27.25
N VAL A 9 -1.23 28.20 26.89
CA VAL A 9 -0.84 26.79 27.07
C VAL A 9 -1.09 26.31 28.51
N LYS A 10 -0.87 27.18 29.51
CA LYS A 10 -1.15 26.89 30.92
C LYS A 10 -2.64 26.61 31.17
N GLN A 11 -3.53 27.39 30.57
CA GLN A 11 -4.98 27.23 30.71
C GLN A 11 -5.47 25.92 30.06
N LYS A 12 -4.90 25.53 28.92
CA LYS A 12 -5.23 24.23 28.29
C LYS A 12 -4.76 23.04 29.11
N LYS A 13 -3.57 23.13 29.72
CA LYS A 13 -3.07 22.08 30.62
C LYS A 13 -3.99 21.89 31.83
N ALA A 14 -4.42 22.99 32.46
CA ALA A 14 -5.37 22.96 33.57
C ALA A 14 -6.73 22.35 33.15
N GLN A 15 -7.26 22.77 31.99
CA GLN A 15 -8.52 22.22 31.46
C GLN A 15 -8.45 20.71 31.19
N LEU A 16 -7.33 20.22 30.65
CA LEU A 16 -7.12 18.79 30.43
C LEU A 16 -7.00 18.01 31.75
N GLN A 17 -6.37 18.60 32.76
CA GLN A 17 -6.24 17.99 34.08
C GLN A 17 -7.59 17.87 34.78
N GLU A 18 -8.42 18.91 34.72
CA GLU A 18 -9.78 18.90 35.27
C GLU A 18 -10.68 17.88 34.54
N LYS A 19 -10.58 17.78 33.21
CA LYS A 19 -11.29 16.74 32.43
C LYS A 19 -10.89 15.33 32.84
N ARG A 20 -9.59 15.08 33.07
CA ARG A 20 -9.09 13.77 33.52
C ARG A 20 -9.55 13.43 34.93
N ALA A 21 -9.61 14.42 35.84
CA ALA A 21 -10.12 14.23 37.19
C ALA A 21 -11.61 13.85 37.17
N LYS A 22 -12.46 14.59 36.43
CA LYS A 22 -13.89 14.27 36.29
C LYS A 22 -14.14 12.87 35.72
N LYS A 23 -13.31 12.45 34.75
CA LYS A 23 -13.42 11.11 34.17
C LYS A 23 -12.97 10.01 35.14
N ARG A 24 -12.03 10.32 36.05
CA ARG A 24 -11.60 9.42 37.12
C ARG A 24 -12.70 9.25 38.17
N ASP A 25 -13.38 10.32 38.54
CA ASP A 25 -14.46 10.28 39.54
C ASP A 25 -15.74 9.61 39.01
N GLN A 26 -15.91 9.56 37.68
CA GLN A 26 -16.99 8.81 37.00
C GLN A 26 -16.68 7.32 36.77
N ALA A 27 -15.42 6.90 36.93
CA ALA A 27 -15.06 5.50 36.79
C ALA A 27 -15.33 4.78 38.13
N VAL A 28 -16.33 3.88 38.14
CA VAL A 28 -16.55 2.95 39.25
C VAL A 28 -15.27 2.12 39.47
N PRO A 29 -14.78 1.95 40.71
CA PRO A 29 -13.53 1.26 40.96
C PRO A 29 -13.72 -0.25 40.80
N GLU A 30 -13.47 -0.76 39.59
CA GLU A 30 -13.13 -2.17 39.43
C GLU A 30 -11.67 -2.32 39.83
N ILE A 31 -11.42 -2.96 40.97
CA ILE A 31 -10.08 -3.15 41.55
C ILE A 31 -9.32 -4.15 40.69
N HIS A 32 -8.66 -3.66 39.64
CA HIS A 32 -7.55 -4.36 39.02
C HIS A 32 -6.26 -3.86 39.66
N VAL A 33 -5.79 -4.59 40.67
CA VAL A 33 -4.43 -4.48 41.20
C VAL A 33 -3.44 -4.78 40.08
N PHE A 34 -2.95 -3.74 39.43
CA PHE A 34 -1.88 -3.83 38.44
C PHE A 34 -0.56 -3.60 39.18
N THR A 35 0.07 -4.69 39.63
CA THR A 35 1.46 -4.63 40.09
C THR A 35 2.37 -4.45 38.87
N PRO A 36 3.29 -3.46 38.86
CA PRO A 36 4.22 -3.30 37.75
C PRO A 36 5.29 -4.40 37.86
N LEU A 37 5.38 -5.26 36.83
CA LEU A 37 6.45 -6.25 36.72
C LEU A 37 7.81 -5.54 36.67
N ILE A 38 8.59 -5.70 37.74
CA ILE A 38 10.04 -5.69 37.68
C ILE A 38 10.45 -7.11 37.24
N VAL A 39 11.19 -7.18 36.15
CA VAL A 39 11.75 -8.40 35.59
C VAL A 39 12.81 -8.95 36.55
N ASP A 40 12.72 -10.22 36.94
CA ASP A 40 13.91 -11.08 37.09
C ASP A 40 13.56 -12.57 37.34
N ILE A 41 14.12 -13.41 36.44
CA ILE A 41 14.57 -14.81 36.55
C ILE A 41 13.61 -15.88 37.12
N THR A 42 13.27 -16.87 36.27
CA THR A 42 13.55 -18.33 36.43
C THR A 42 12.46 -19.20 35.81
N GLU A 43 12.93 -20.23 35.11
CA GLU A 43 12.18 -21.31 34.47
C GLU A 43 11.10 -21.89 35.38
N LYS A 44 9.85 -21.94 34.90
CA LYS A 44 8.86 -22.96 35.27
C LYS A 44 7.64 -22.91 34.34
N GLU A 45 7.23 -24.12 33.96
CA GLU A 45 6.26 -24.50 32.95
C GLU A 45 4.90 -23.79 33.10
N CYS A 46 4.33 -23.35 31.98
CA CYS A 46 2.97 -22.82 31.92
C CYS A 46 2.10 -23.69 31.02
N ASP A 47 1.38 -24.62 31.63
CA ASP A 47 0.19 -25.26 31.07
C ASP A 47 -0.91 -24.20 30.92
N PHE A 48 -1.12 -23.71 29.71
CA PHE A 48 -2.15 -22.73 29.40
C PHE A 48 -3.40 -23.42 28.83
N GLN A 49 -4.28 -23.89 29.71
CA GLN A 49 -5.65 -24.25 29.33
C GLN A 49 -6.40 -22.96 28.95
N SER A 50 -6.67 -22.79 27.65
CA SER A 50 -7.41 -21.64 27.12
C SER A 50 -8.69 -22.08 26.42
N ASN A 51 -9.70 -22.43 27.23
CA ASN A 51 -11.05 -22.71 26.73
C ASN A 51 -12.06 -21.57 26.98
N ASP A 52 -11.73 -20.53 27.75
CA ASP A 52 -12.71 -19.49 28.13
C ASP A 52 -12.79 -18.26 27.19
N ARG A 53 -11.95 -18.19 26.13
CA ARG A 53 -11.94 -17.05 25.21
C ARG A 53 -12.86 -17.20 23.99
N ILE A 54 -13.37 -18.40 23.70
CA ILE A 54 -14.10 -18.66 22.45
C ILE A 54 -15.61 -18.35 22.60
N GLU A 55 -16.19 -18.49 23.80
CA GLU A 55 -17.65 -18.39 23.96
C GLU A 55 -18.21 -16.96 24.04
N LYS A 56 -17.38 -15.94 24.33
CA LYS A 56 -17.87 -14.54 24.40
C LYS A 56 -17.93 -13.79 23.07
N ILE A 57 -17.40 -14.34 21.97
CA ILE A 57 -17.31 -13.63 20.68
C ILE A 57 -18.59 -13.80 19.83
N GLN A 58 -19.45 -14.77 20.12
CA GLN A 58 -20.58 -15.09 19.24
C GLN A 58 -21.86 -14.26 19.45
N ASN A 59 -21.97 -13.42 20.48
CA ASN A 59 -23.25 -12.75 20.83
C ASN A 59 -23.30 -11.21 20.77
N GLU A 60 -22.32 -10.51 20.22
CA GLU A 60 -22.45 -9.07 19.94
C GLU A 60 -22.13 -8.72 18.48
N LYS A 61 -23.11 -8.91 17.60
CA LYS A 61 -23.21 -8.13 16.36
C LYS A 61 -23.71 -6.73 16.73
N GLN A 62 -22.84 -5.88 17.25
CA GLN A 62 -23.09 -4.45 17.28
C GLN A 62 -22.68 -3.85 15.93
N GLU A 63 -23.63 -3.20 15.28
CA GLU A 63 -23.49 -2.50 14.00
C GLU A 63 -22.50 -1.34 14.17
N ILE A 64 -21.25 -1.55 13.76
CA ILE A 64 -20.22 -0.51 13.78
C ILE A 64 -20.54 0.43 12.61
N GLU A 65 -21.11 1.60 12.91
CA GLU A 65 -21.22 2.67 11.91
C GLU A 65 -19.83 2.97 11.32
N PRO A 66 -19.72 3.14 9.99
CA PRO A 66 -18.44 3.41 9.36
C PRO A 66 -17.87 4.74 9.90
N PRO A 67 -16.54 4.85 10.05
CA PRO A 67 -15.92 6.06 10.58
C PRO A 67 -16.32 7.26 9.72
N ARG A 68 -16.90 8.28 10.38
CA ARG A 68 -17.35 9.54 9.78
C ARG A 68 -16.25 10.11 8.88
N ARG A 69 -16.47 10.03 7.56
CA ARG A 69 -15.63 10.63 6.53
C ARG A 69 -15.48 12.11 6.86
N LEU A 70 -14.25 12.62 6.94
CA LEU A 70 -14.02 14.06 6.99
C LEU A 70 -14.54 14.66 5.67
N GLU A 71 -15.74 15.21 5.71
CA GLU A 71 -16.32 15.94 4.58
C GLU A 71 -15.50 17.23 4.39
N LEU A 72 -14.54 17.17 3.47
CA LEU A 72 -13.96 18.36 2.87
C LEU A 72 -15.11 19.07 2.15
N LYS A 73 -15.53 20.23 2.67
CA LYS A 73 -16.44 21.13 1.97
C LYS A 73 -15.76 21.51 0.65
N VAL A 74 -16.27 20.95 -0.45
CA VAL A 74 -15.78 21.27 -1.79
C VAL A 74 -16.48 22.55 -2.21
N ASP A 75 -15.75 23.66 -2.22
CA ASP A 75 -16.22 24.91 -2.80
C ASP A 75 -16.59 24.68 -4.28
N SER A 76 -17.81 25.06 -4.64
CA SER A 76 -18.49 24.78 -5.91
C SER A 76 -17.98 25.62 -7.09
N LYS A 77 -16.66 25.80 -7.22
CA LYS A 77 -16.01 26.53 -8.33
C LYS A 77 -14.70 25.86 -8.77
N SER A 78 -14.78 24.60 -9.18
CA SER A 78 -13.65 23.88 -9.76
C SER A 78 -14.15 22.86 -10.78
N GLU A 79 -14.84 23.34 -11.81
CA GLU A 79 -15.06 22.56 -13.03
C GLU A 79 -13.69 22.16 -13.60
N ASN A 80 -13.51 20.87 -13.89
CA ASN A 80 -12.28 20.19 -14.35
C ASN A 80 -11.21 19.87 -13.28
N LYS A 81 -11.64 19.22 -12.18
CA LYS A 81 -10.77 18.44 -11.29
C LYS A 81 -10.78 16.93 -11.54
N GLU A 82 -11.28 16.48 -12.70
CA GLU A 82 -10.81 15.22 -13.31
C GLU A 82 -9.40 15.40 -13.89
N LYS A 83 -8.57 16.13 -13.14
CA LYS A 83 -7.14 16.23 -13.30
C LYS A 83 -6.64 14.79 -13.28
N LEU A 84 -5.84 14.42 -14.26
CA LEU A 84 -5.17 13.13 -14.35
C LEU A 84 -4.51 12.79 -13.00
N ILE A 85 -5.25 12.09 -12.14
CA ILE A 85 -4.83 11.71 -10.80
C ILE A 85 -4.59 10.21 -10.89
N SER A 86 -3.40 9.78 -10.48
CA SER A 86 -3.08 8.37 -10.34
C SER A 86 -4.10 7.72 -9.40
N LYS A 87 -4.92 6.83 -9.94
CA LYS A 87 -5.82 5.97 -9.18
C LYS A 87 -5.19 4.59 -9.17
N PHE A 88 -4.87 4.10 -7.99
CA PHE A 88 -4.48 2.71 -7.83
C PHE A 88 -5.72 1.84 -7.91
N GLU A 89 -5.64 0.78 -8.71
CA GLU A 89 -6.65 -0.26 -8.73
C GLU A 89 -6.67 -0.97 -7.37
N LYS A 90 -7.85 -1.09 -6.77
CA LYS A 90 -8.00 -1.85 -5.54
C LYS A 90 -8.13 -3.31 -5.89
N LEU A 91 -7.33 -4.15 -5.24
CA LEU A 91 -7.49 -5.60 -5.31
C LEU A 91 -8.93 -6.00 -4.93
N SER A 92 -9.46 -7.00 -5.62
CA SER A 92 -10.75 -7.58 -5.27
C SER A 92 -10.73 -8.17 -3.86
N VAL A 93 -11.89 -8.27 -3.22
CA VAL A 93 -12.02 -8.85 -1.88
C VAL A 93 -11.49 -10.29 -1.86
N GLU A 94 -11.71 -11.04 -2.93
CA GLU A 94 -11.21 -12.41 -3.11
C GLU A 94 -9.69 -12.47 -3.19
N GLN A 95 -9.06 -11.59 -3.99
CA GLN A 95 -7.60 -11.48 -4.06
C GLN A 95 -7.01 -11.06 -2.71
N ILE A 96 -7.66 -10.15 -1.97
CA ILE A 96 -7.23 -9.75 -0.63
C ILE A 96 -7.29 -10.94 0.34
N ALA A 97 -8.39 -11.71 0.32
CA ALA A 97 -8.53 -12.90 1.16
C ALA A 97 -7.46 -13.95 0.84
N LYS A 98 -7.24 -14.22 -0.46
CA LYS A 98 -6.19 -15.13 -0.94
C LYS A 98 -4.80 -14.69 -0.51
N ASN A 99 -4.49 -13.40 -0.63
CA ASN A 99 -3.19 -12.85 -0.20
C ASN A 99 -3.00 -12.92 1.32
N LYS A 100 -4.08 -12.71 2.10
CA LYS A 100 -4.04 -12.92 3.55
C LYS A 100 -3.77 -14.37 3.89
N GLU A 101 -4.46 -15.30 3.25
CA GLU A 101 -4.24 -16.74 3.46
C GLU A 101 -2.80 -17.14 3.11
N LEU A 102 -2.27 -16.67 1.97
CA LEU A 102 -0.88 -16.89 1.58
C LEU A 102 0.10 -16.32 2.61
N SER A 103 -0.19 -15.13 3.15
CA SER A 103 0.64 -14.49 4.18
C SER A 103 0.62 -15.20 5.54
N MET A 104 -0.41 -16.00 5.82
CA MET A 104 -0.49 -16.78 7.06
C MET A 104 0.27 -18.12 6.98
N LYS A 105 0.75 -18.51 5.80
CA LYS A 105 1.55 -19.73 5.63
C LYS A 105 2.93 -19.54 6.26
N PRO A 106 3.51 -20.58 6.89
CA PRO A 106 4.83 -20.50 7.49
C PRO A 106 5.91 -20.21 6.42
N LEU A 107 6.92 -19.42 6.79
CA LEU A 107 8.05 -19.11 5.92
C LEU A 107 9.04 -20.29 5.91
N ASN A 108 9.32 -20.82 4.72
CA ASN A 108 10.35 -21.83 4.52
C ASN A 108 11.69 -21.14 4.23
N ARG A 109 12.74 -21.45 5.00
CA ARG A 109 14.08 -20.94 4.71
C ARG A 109 14.64 -21.68 3.49
N LEU A 110 14.91 -20.93 2.44
CA LEU A 110 15.53 -21.44 1.22
C LEU A 110 17.06 -21.49 1.35
N SER A 111 17.71 -22.29 0.50
CA SER A 111 19.17 -22.35 0.47
C SER A 111 19.78 -21.08 -0.14
N LYS A 112 21.09 -20.87 0.01
CA LYS A 112 21.76 -19.68 -0.59
C LYS A 112 21.62 -19.65 -2.11
N PHE A 113 21.70 -20.81 -2.76
CA PHE A 113 21.57 -20.91 -4.21
C PHE A 113 20.15 -20.56 -4.69
N ASP A 114 19.12 -20.87 -3.90
CA ASP A 114 17.73 -20.53 -4.24
C ASP A 114 17.38 -19.05 -3.96
N LEU A 115 18.23 -18.35 -3.19
CA LEU A 115 18.10 -16.90 -2.96
C LEU A 115 18.74 -16.09 -4.09
N GLU A 116 19.49 -16.75 -4.97
CA GLU A 116 20.15 -16.14 -6.11
C GLU A 116 19.26 -16.30 -7.37
N VAL A 117 19.16 -15.23 -8.15
CA VAL A 117 18.51 -15.27 -9.46
C VAL A 117 19.61 -15.62 -10.46
N SER A 118 19.45 -16.72 -11.21
CA SER A 118 20.41 -17.07 -12.28
C SER A 118 20.50 -15.93 -13.29
N GLU A 119 21.68 -15.66 -13.85
CA GLU A 119 21.88 -14.59 -14.85
C GLU A 119 20.89 -14.70 -16.03
N ASP A 120 20.48 -15.93 -16.37
CA ASP A 120 19.56 -16.22 -17.47
C ASP A 120 18.06 -16.09 -17.09
N SER A 121 17.73 -15.82 -15.82
CA SER A 121 16.38 -16.00 -15.28
C SER A 121 15.44 -14.78 -15.27
N PRO A 122 15.89 -13.50 -15.15
CA PRO A 122 14.94 -12.40 -15.07
C PRO A 122 14.44 -11.95 -16.44
N PHE A 123 15.13 -12.36 -17.52
CA PHE A 123 14.79 -11.99 -18.88
C PHE A 123 13.93 -13.07 -19.54
N ILE A 124 12.97 -12.63 -20.32
CA ILE A 124 12.18 -13.52 -21.17
C ILE A 124 13.16 -14.13 -22.17
N GLN A 125 13.42 -15.44 -22.08
CA GLN A 125 14.39 -16.09 -22.97
C GLN A 125 14.05 -15.81 -24.44
N GLY A 126 15.01 -15.18 -25.14
CA GLY A 126 14.90 -14.78 -26.53
C GLY A 126 14.10 -13.50 -26.80
N LEU A 127 13.71 -12.73 -25.78
CA LEU A 127 13.16 -11.39 -25.97
C LEU A 127 13.98 -10.37 -25.17
N ASP A 128 14.66 -9.51 -25.91
CA ASP A 128 15.47 -8.44 -25.34
C ASP A 128 14.62 -7.18 -25.08
N ILE A 129 15.21 -6.25 -24.34
CA ILE A 129 14.69 -4.90 -24.10
C ILE A 129 14.45 -4.22 -25.46
N PRO A 130 13.34 -3.49 -25.66
CA PRO A 130 13.06 -2.86 -26.94
C PRO A 130 14.15 -1.84 -27.28
N PHE A 131 14.69 -1.89 -28.49
CA PHE A 131 15.67 -0.89 -28.93
C PHE A 131 14.95 0.32 -29.52
N ARG A 132 15.52 1.51 -29.34
CA ARG A 132 15.00 2.70 -30.00
C ARG A 132 15.28 2.60 -31.52
N PRO A 133 14.27 2.68 -32.39
CA PRO A 133 14.50 2.66 -33.84
C PRO A 133 15.37 3.86 -34.26
N SER A 134 16.19 3.68 -35.29
CA SER A 134 17.07 4.73 -35.79
C SER A 134 16.24 5.94 -36.26
N TRP A 135 16.68 7.14 -35.88
CA TRP A 135 16.11 8.41 -36.31
C TRP A 135 17.23 9.31 -36.83
N ASN A 136 16.88 10.26 -37.69
CA ASN A 136 17.82 11.25 -38.23
C ASN A 136 17.31 12.68 -37.92
N PHE A 137 18.19 13.67 -38.02
CA PHE A 137 17.84 15.07 -37.76
C PHE A 137 16.86 15.67 -38.77
N ASP A 138 16.71 15.04 -39.94
CA ASP A 138 15.79 15.48 -40.98
C ASP A 138 14.33 15.10 -40.68
N MET A 139 14.12 14.10 -39.82
CA MET A 139 12.79 13.68 -39.39
C MET A 139 12.18 14.70 -38.43
N SER A 140 10.89 14.97 -38.62
CA SER A 140 10.15 15.77 -37.64
C SER A 140 9.90 14.96 -36.37
N LYS A 141 9.74 15.67 -35.23
CA LYS A 141 9.38 15.05 -33.95
C LYS A 141 8.20 14.08 -34.07
N GLN A 142 7.16 14.48 -34.82
CA GLN A 142 5.97 13.65 -35.04
C GLN A 142 6.27 12.38 -35.84
N GLN A 143 7.22 12.43 -36.78
CA GLN A 143 7.63 11.24 -37.54
C GLN A 143 8.41 10.26 -36.68
N VAL A 144 9.29 10.77 -35.80
CA VAL A 144 10.04 9.94 -34.85
C VAL A 144 9.08 9.26 -33.87
N GLU A 145 8.16 10.01 -33.26
CA GLU A 145 7.16 9.48 -32.33
C GLU A 145 6.27 8.41 -32.98
N LYS A 146 5.84 8.63 -34.24
CA LYS A 146 5.08 7.63 -35.00
C LYS A 146 5.88 6.35 -35.25
N ASN A 147 7.16 6.48 -35.61
CA ASN A 147 8.02 5.33 -35.85
C ASN A 147 8.28 4.54 -34.57
N GLU A 148 8.52 5.23 -33.45
CA GLU A 148 8.67 4.64 -32.13
C GLU A 148 7.40 3.92 -31.68
N ALA A 149 6.23 4.53 -31.88
CA ALA A 149 4.95 3.91 -31.54
C ALA A 149 4.71 2.62 -32.33
N LEU A 150 4.95 2.61 -33.64
CA LEU A 150 4.79 1.41 -34.47
C LEU A 150 5.73 0.29 -34.04
N TYR A 151 7.01 0.60 -33.83
CA TYR A 151 8.00 -0.38 -33.35
C TYR A 151 7.60 -0.96 -31.99
N PHE A 152 7.12 -0.10 -31.08
CA PHE A 152 6.71 -0.50 -29.75
C PHE A 152 5.49 -1.43 -29.78
N GLU A 153 4.46 -1.14 -30.58
CA GLU A 153 3.31 -2.02 -30.74
C GLU A 153 3.72 -3.41 -31.24
N GLU A 154 4.63 -3.48 -32.21
CA GLU A 154 5.17 -4.75 -32.69
C GLU A 154 5.95 -5.50 -31.61
N TRP A 155 6.74 -4.79 -30.79
CA TRP A 155 7.47 -5.39 -29.69
C TRP A 155 6.53 -5.92 -28.60
N VAL A 156 5.54 -5.13 -28.17
CA VAL A 156 4.53 -5.56 -27.17
C VAL A 156 3.81 -6.81 -27.66
N LYS A 157 3.45 -6.87 -28.95
CA LYS A 157 2.83 -8.06 -29.53
C LYS A 157 3.74 -9.30 -29.41
N LYS A 158 5.05 -9.17 -29.66
CA LYS A 158 6.03 -10.25 -29.47
C LYS A 158 6.17 -10.65 -27.99
N VAL A 159 6.05 -9.70 -27.06
CA VAL A 159 6.00 -9.99 -25.61
C VAL A 159 4.75 -10.80 -25.29
N GLU A 160 3.58 -10.36 -25.74
CA GLU A 160 2.28 -11.02 -25.54
C GLU A 160 2.19 -12.42 -26.16
N GLU A 161 2.96 -12.69 -27.22
CA GLU A 161 3.04 -14.03 -27.81
C GLU A 161 3.90 -14.98 -26.97
N LYS A 162 4.91 -14.47 -26.27
CA LYS A 162 5.84 -15.28 -25.45
C LYS A 162 5.44 -15.39 -23.98
N GLN A 163 4.77 -14.37 -23.46
CA GLN A 163 4.24 -14.30 -22.10
C GLN A 163 2.72 -14.49 -22.11
N GLU A 164 2.16 -15.07 -21.06
CA GLU A 164 0.71 -14.99 -20.85
C GLU A 164 0.33 -13.51 -20.65
N LYS A 165 -0.75 -13.05 -21.30
CA LYS A 165 -1.19 -11.64 -21.31
C LYS A 165 -1.35 -10.99 -19.93
N ASP A 166 -1.63 -11.82 -18.91
CA ASP A 166 -1.83 -11.41 -17.52
C ASP A 166 -0.53 -11.24 -16.72
N LYS A 167 0.60 -11.70 -17.26
CA LYS A 167 1.93 -11.57 -16.64
C LYS A 167 2.67 -10.29 -17.06
N ILE A 168 2.23 -9.63 -18.12
CA ILE A 168 2.83 -8.39 -18.62
C ILE A 168 2.45 -7.24 -17.72
N SER A 169 3.47 -6.57 -17.17
CA SER A 169 3.28 -5.45 -16.26
C SER A 169 2.61 -4.27 -16.97
N LEU A 170 1.78 -3.51 -16.25
CA LEU A 170 1.16 -2.28 -16.77
C LEU A 170 2.20 -1.26 -17.27
N PHE A 171 3.40 -1.29 -16.71
CA PHE A 171 4.51 -0.41 -17.09
C PHE A 171 5.13 -0.81 -18.44
N GLU A 172 5.17 -2.10 -18.76
CA GLU A 172 5.71 -2.60 -20.03
C GLU A 172 4.81 -2.27 -21.22
N LYS A 173 3.52 -2.00 -20.96
CA LYS A 173 2.54 -1.56 -21.96
C LYS A 173 2.60 -0.05 -22.23
N ASN A 174 3.39 0.71 -21.47
CA ASN A 174 3.44 2.15 -21.59
C ASN A 174 4.67 2.61 -22.38
N LEU A 175 4.43 3.14 -23.58
CA LEU A 175 5.47 3.68 -24.47
C LEU A 175 6.31 4.78 -23.80
N GLU A 176 5.69 5.67 -23.02
CA GLU A 176 6.39 6.78 -22.36
C GLU A 176 7.45 6.24 -21.40
N VAL A 177 7.08 5.25 -20.58
CA VAL A 177 7.99 4.62 -19.62
C VAL A 177 9.20 4.03 -20.34
N ILE A 178 8.97 3.35 -21.46
CA ILE A 178 10.02 2.72 -22.25
C ILE A 178 10.87 3.75 -22.99
N SER A 179 10.26 4.82 -23.51
CA SER A 179 10.99 5.92 -24.16
C SER A 179 11.93 6.64 -23.18
N TYR A 180 11.45 6.97 -21.96
CA TYR A 180 12.31 7.53 -20.91
C TYR A 180 13.42 6.58 -20.47
N PHE A 181 13.11 5.29 -20.34
CA PHE A 181 14.10 4.28 -19.98
C PHE A 181 15.21 4.18 -21.03
N LEU A 182 14.85 4.15 -22.31
CA LEU A 182 15.81 4.10 -23.42
C LEU A 182 16.62 5.38 -23.56
N PHE A 183 16.03 6.54 -23.28
CA PHE A 183 16.76 7.80 -23.21
C PHE A 183 17.85 7.78 -22.13
N THR A 184 17.61 7.08 -21.03
CA THR A 184 18.53 7.06 -19.88
C THR A 184 19.67 6.06 -20.03
N ILE A 185 19.48 4.97 -20.77
CA ILE A 185 20.48 3.89 -20.88
C ILE A 185 21.41 4.07 -22.08
N LEU A 186 20.96 4.80 -23.11
CA LEU A 186 21.74 5.03 -24.33
C LEU A 186 22.54 6.34 -24.32
N TYR A 187 22.62 7.03 -23.17
CA TYR A 187 23.45 8.22 -22.92
C TYR A 187 24.11 8.16 -21.54
#